data_AF-B4SEW6-F1
#
_entry.id   AF-B4SEW6-F1
#
_cell.length_a   1.000
_cell.length_b   1.000
_cell.length_c   1.000
_cell.angle_alpha   90.00
_cell.angle_beta   90.00
_cell.angle_gamma   90.00
#
_symmetry.space_group_name_H-M   'P 1'
#
loop_
_entity.id
_entity.type
_entity.pdbx_description
1 polymer ?
#
loop_
_entity_poly.entity_id
_entity_poly.type
_entity_poly.pdbx_seq_one_letter_code
_entity_poly.pdbx_strand_id
1 'polypeptide(L)'
;MQFILVTYDIENDRRRTKIHKLLEGYGLAVQYSVFECFVSDEEYAKMRMRLQKLLDPKHPIDSVRYYVLCRNCVERVDIDGNRDFAVESPFIIS
;
A
#
# COMPACT_ATOMS: atom_id res chain seq x y z
N MET A 1 -12.96 -2.83 8.72
CA MET A 1 -11.89 -1.97 8.17
C MET A 1 -10.56 -2.51 8.65
N GLN A 2 -9.56 -2.54 7.77
CA GLN A 2 -8.22 -3.08 8.01
C GLN A 2 -7.19 -2.02 7.61
N PHE A 3 -6.08 -1.96 8.34
CA PHE A 3 -4.91 -1.19 7.92
C PHE A 3 -3.93 -2.12 7.22
N ILE A 4 -3.56 -1.78 5.99
CA ILE A 4 -2.74 -2.61 5.13
C ILE A 4 -1.60 -1.77 4.58
N LEU A 5 -0.37 -2.15 4.93
CA LEU A 5 0.82 -1.61 4.29
C LEU A 5 1.06 -2.41 3.01
N VAL A 6 0.99 -1.73 1.88
CA VAL A 6 1.25 -2.31 0.56
C VAL A 6 2.62 -1.85 0.09
N THR A 7 3.52 -2.79 -0.15
CA THR A 7 4.82 -2.51 -0.77
C THR A 7 4.88 -3.16 -2.14
N TYR A 8 5.55 -2.52 -3.09
CA TYR A 8 5.78 -3.11 -4.40
C TYR A 8 7.21 -2.91 -4.88
N ASP A 9 7.69 -3.85 -5.67
CA ASP A 9 8.95 -3.76 -6.39
C ASP A 9 8.67 -4.19 -7.83
N ILE A 10 8.77 -3.25 -8.77
CA ILE A 10 8.27 -3.39 -10.14
C ILE A 10 9.28 -2.73 -11.08
N GLU A 11 9.97 -3.55 -11.88
CA GLU A 11 11.02 -3.07 -12.78
C GLU A 11 10.44 -2.20 -13.90
N ASN A 12 9.32 -2.63 -14.48
CA ASN A 12 8.72 -1.93 -15.62
C ASN A 12 8.02 -0.61 -15.20
N ASP A 13 8.57 0.52 -15.61
CA ASP A 13 8.07 1.88 -15.29
C ASP A 13 6.58 2.08 -15.62
N ARG A 14 6.14 1.59 -16.78
CA ARG A 14 4.74 1.75 -17.22
C ARG A 14 3.79 1.00 -16.30
N ARG A 15 4.19 -0.19 -15.84
CA ARG A 15 3.42 -1.01 -14.90
C ARG A 15 3.45 -0.43 -13.49
N ARG A 16 4.63 -0.01 -13.03
CA ARG A 16 4.82 0.69 -11.75
C ARG A 16 3.91 1.92 -11.67
N THR A 17 3.85 2.72 -12.73
CA THR A 17 2.94 3.89 -12.82
C THR A 17 1.47 3.49 -12.72
N LYS A 18 1.04 2.40 -13.36
CA LYS A 18 -0.35 1.92 -13.27
C LYS A 18 -0.68 1.41 -11.87
N ILE A 19 0.25 0.70 -11.23
CA ILE A 19 0.11 0.20 -9.86
C ILE A 19 0.00 1.37 -8.88
N HIS A 20 0.88 2.36 -8.98
CA HIS A 20 0.84 3.57 -8.15
C HIS A 20 -0.51 4.27 -8.24
N LYS A 21 -0.96 4.58 -9.48
CA LYS A 21 -2.27 5.22 -9.72
C LYS A 21 -3.46 4.41 -9.22
N LEU A 22 -3.34 3.09 -9.24
CA LEU A 22 -4.39 2.23 -8.70
C LEU A 22 -4.47 2.35 -7.19
N LEU A 23 -3.31 2.34 -6.50
CA LEU A 23 -3.21 2.38 -5.05
C LEU A 23 -3.61 3.74 -4.46
N GLU A 24 -3.44 4.85 -5.20
CA GLU A 24 -3.97 6.17 -4.84
C GLU A 24 -5.49 6.18 -4.59
N GLY A 25 -6.23 5.23 -5.20
CA GLY A 25 -7.67 5.06 -4.96
C GLY A 25 -8.03 4.27 -3.69
N TYR A 26 -7.05 3.71 -2.97
CA TYR A 26 -7.24 2.85 -1.80
C TYR A 26 -6.45 3.32 -0.57
N GLY A 27 -5.51 4.26 -0.72
CA GLY A 27 -4.63 4.70 0.36
C GLY A 27 -3.70 5.83 -0.04
N LEU A 28 -2.75 6.15 0.85
CA LEU A 28 -1.78 7.22 0.66
C LEU A 28 -0.39 6.67 0.37
N ALA A 29 0.31 7.29 -0.57
CA ALA A 29 1.71 6.98 -0.87
C ALA A 29 2.62 7.60 0.18
N VAL A 30 3.19 6.78 1.06
CA VAL A 30 4.12 7.22 2.12
C VAL A 30 5.58 7.18 1.67
N GLN A 31 5.89 6.31 0.69
CA GLN A 31 7.18 6.29 -0.02
C GLN A 31 6.95 6.06 -1.53
N TYR A 32 8.02 6.09 -2.33
CA TYR A 32 7.93 5.87 -3.77
C TYR A 32 7.27 4.53 -4.16
N SER A 33 7.41 3.50 -3.32
CA SER A 33 6.85 2.17 -3.58
C SER A 33 6.16 1.54 -2.37
N VAL A 34 5.66 2.39 -1.46
CA VAL A 34 4.94 1.98 -0.25
C VAL A 34 3.68 2.82 -0.09
N PHE A 35 2.56 2.13 0.15
CA PHE A 35 1.25 2.71 0.40
C PHE A 35 0.68 2.23 1.72
N GLU A 36 -0.03 3.12 2.40
CA GLU A 36 -0.84 2.80 3.57
C GLU A 36 -2.32 2.88 3.19
N CYS A 37 -3.02 1.75 3.31
CA CYS A 37 -4.41 1.61 2.91
C CYS A 37 -5.29 1.30 4.12
N PHE A 38 -6.32 2.11 4.36
CA PHE A 38 -7.36 1.82 5.34
C PHE A 38 -8.66 1.45 4.63
N VAL A 39 -8.89 0.14 4.47
CA VAL A 39 -9.89 -0.40 3.55
C VAL A 39 -10.79 -1.44 4.23
N SER A 40 -12.00 -1.62 3.74
CA SER A 40 -12.85 -2.76 4.07
C SER A 40 -12.33 -4.06 3.45
N ASP A 41 -12.84 -5.21 3.90
CA ASP A 41 -12.47 -6.52 3.37
C ASP A 41 -12.81 -6.65 1.88
N GLU A 42 -13.93 -6.06 1.47
CA GLU A 42 -14.38 -6.03 0.08
C GLU A 42 -13.45 -5.15 -0.80
N GLU A 43 -13.09 -3.98 -0.30
CA GLU A 43 -12.13 -3.09 -0.98
C GLU A 43 -10.75 -3.74 -1.08
N TYR A 44 -10.30 -4.43 -0.03
CA TYR A 44 -9.04 -5.18 -0.06
C TYR A 44 -9.07 -6.28 -1.13
N ALA A 45 -10.14 -7.08 -1.19
CA ALA A 45 -10.31 -8.11 -2.21
C ALA A 45 -10.29 -7.52 -3.63
N LYS A 46 -11.02 -6.41 -3.86
CA LYS A 46 -11.03 -5.70 -5.14
C LYS A 46 -9.65 -5.15 -5.49
N MET A 47 -8.96 -4.52 -4.55
CA MET A 47 -7.61 -3.98 -4.73
C MET A 47 -6.64 -5.08 -5.15
N ARG A 48 -6.58 -6.19 -4.40
CA ARG A 48 -5.70 -7.33 -4.72
C ARG A 48 -5.98 -7.91 -6.11
N MET A 49 -7.26 -8.14 -6.43
CA MET A 49 -7.65 -8.66 -7.74
C MET A 49 -7.18 -7.73 -8.87
N ARG A 50 -7.36 -6.41 -8.72
CA ARG A 50 -6.95 -5.47 -9.76
C ARG A 50 -5.42 -5.36 -9.87
N LEU A 51 -4.70 -5.41 -8.75
CA LEU A 51 -3.22 -5.44 -8.75
C LEU A 51 -2.69 -6.69 -9.44
N GLN A 52 -3.25 -7.87 -9.16
CA GLN A 52 -2.86 -9.12 -9.83
C GLN A 52 -2.98 -9.05 -11.35
N LYS A 53 -3.98 -8.35 -11.88
CA LYS A 53 -4.15 -8.13 -13.33
C LYS A 53 -3.09 -7.20 -13.94
N LEU A 54 -2.45 -6.38 -13.13
CA LEU A 54 -1.39 -5.47 -13.57
C LEU A 54 0.00 -6.11 -13.48
N LEU A 55 0.18 -7.13 -12.65
CA LEU A 55 1.44 -7.85 -12.52
C LEU A 55 1.68 -8.77 -13.72
N ASP A 56 2.95 -8.90 -14.12
CA ASP A 56 3.38 -9.97 -15.02
C ASP A 56 3.93 -11.12 -14.17
N PRO A 57 3.19 -12.24 -14.07
CA PRO A 57 3.61 -13.36 -13.23
C PRO A 57 4.87 -14.08 -13.75
N LYS A 58 5.32 -13.77 -14.96
CA LYS A 58 6.55 -14.34 -15.54
C LYS A 58 7.79 -13.49 -15.27
N HIS A 59 7.62 -12.28 -14.73
CA HIS A 59 8.72 -11.40 -14.43
C HIS A 59 9.30 -11.73 -13.04
N PRO A 60 10.57 -12.14 -12.92
CA PRO A 60 11.09 -12.76 -11.70
C PRO A 60 11.20 -11.81 -10.50
N ILE A 61 11.26 -10.50 -10.73
CA ILE A 61 11.48 -9.48 -9.70
C ILE A 61 10.16 -8.82 -9.26
N ASP A 62 9.14 -8.86 -10.12
CA ASP A 62 7.90 -8.13 -9.86
C ASP A 62 7.15 -8.72 -8.67
N SER A 63 6.97 -7.90 -7.63
CA SER A 63 6.33 -8.34 -6.41
C SER A 63 5.49 -7.24 -5.78
N VAL A 64 4.38 -7.65 -5.16
CA VAL A 64 3.55 -6.81 -4.30
C VAL A 64 3.33 -7.56 -3.01
N ARG A 65 3.62 -6.94 -1.88
CA ARG A 65 3.43 -7.50 -0.54
C ARG A 65 2.36 -6.71 0.19
N TYR A 66 1.61 -7.42 1.02
CA TYR A 66 0.52 -6.86 1.81
C TYR A 66 0.76 -7.26 3.26
N TYR A 67 0.93 -6.27 4.14
CA TYR A 67 1.05 -6.48 5.58
C TYR A 67 -0.19 -5.93 6.25
N VAL A 68 -1.03 -6.82 6.76
CA VAL A 68 -2.18 -6.42 7.58
C VAL A 68 -1.65 -6.08 8.96
N LEU A 69 -1.77 -4.82 9.35
CA LEU A 69 -1.25 -4.31 10.62
C LEU A 69 -2.40 -4.12 11.60
N CYS A 70 -2.20 -4.56 12.85
CA CYS A 70 -3.10 -4.21 13.94
C CYS A 70 -2.82 -2.78 14.43
N ARG A 71 -3.74 -2.21 15.21
CA ARG A 71 -3.61 -0.86 15.78
C ARG A 71 -2.24 -0.63 16.44
N ASN A 72 -1.84 -1.53 17.34
CA ASN A 72 -0.57 -1.38 18.07
C ASN A 72 0.67 -1.46 17.16
N CYS A 73 0.60 -2.13 16.00
CA CYS A 73 1.69 -2.10 15.03
C CYS A 73 1.78 -0.74 14.32
N VAL A 74 0.62 -0.15 13.97
CA VAL A 74 0.54 1.17 13.32
C VAL A 74 1.04 2.28 14.25
N GLU A 75 0.66 2.23 15.53
CA GLU A 75 1.08 3.22 16.54
C GLU A 75 2.59 3.18 16.87
N ARG A 76 3.30 2.16 16.43
CA ARG A 76 4.74 1.95 16.66
C ARG A 76 5.57 2.08 15.40
N VAL A 77 5.02 2.66 14.33
CA VAL A 77 5.79 2.93 13.12
C VAL A 77 6.70 4.11 13.39
N ASP A 78 8.00 3.86 13.40
CA ASP A 78 9.04 4.89 13.41
C ASP A 78 9.38 5.31 11.97
N ILE A 79 9.61 6.61 11.76
CA ILE A 79 9.94 7.18 10.46
C ILE A 79 11.15 8.09 10.60
N ASP A 80 12.20 7.76 9.85
CA ASP A 80 13.37 8.63 9.70
C ASP A 80 13.27 9.40 8.37
N GLY A 81 13.41 10.73 8.43
CA GLY A 81 13.44 11.63 7.25
C GLY A 81 12.33 12.69 7.24
N ASN A 82 12.27 13.47 6.15
CA ASN A 82 11.47 14.71 6.08
C ASN A 82 10.00 14.54 5.65
N ARG A 83 9.45 13.32 5.65
CA ARG A 83 8.04 13.11 5.26
C ARG A 83 7.24 12.68 6.48
N ASP A 84 6.39 13.58 6.94
CA ASP A 84 5.46 13.30 8.02
C ASP A 84 4.43 12.25 7.60
N PHE A 85 4.01 11.45 8.57
CA PHE A 85 2.93 10.48 8.45
C PHE A 85 1.63 11.22 8.10
N ALA A 86 1.24 11.20 6.83
CA ALA A 86 0.12 11.99 6.32
C ALA A 86 -1.23 11.27 6.40
N VAL A 87 -1.26 9.99 6.80
CA VAL A 87 -2.51 9.33 7.10
C VAL A 87 -2.92 9.81 8.49
N GLU A 88 -3.96 10.66 8.56
CA GLU A 88 -4.81 10.69 9.76
C GLU A 88 -5.36 9.27 9.90
N SER A 89 -4.61 8.43 10.61
CA SER A 89 -5.05 7.10 10.94
C SER A 89 -6.37 7.28 11.65
N PRO A 90 -7.48 6.65 11.22
CA PRO A 90 -8.73 6.70 11.95
C PRO A 90 -8.63 6.05 13.34
N PHE A 91 -7.44 5.56 13.71
CA PHE A 91 -7.08 5.09 15.04
C PHE A 91 -6.31 6.11 15.88
N ILE A 92 -5.78 7.18 15.29
CA ILE A 92 -5.16 8.31 16.00
C ILE A 92 -6.25 9.38 16.15
N ILE A 93 -6.98 9.29 17.25
CA ILE A 93 -7.77 10.42 17.75
C ILE A 93 -6.78 11.25 18.57
N SER A 94 -6.46 12.46 18.10
CA SER A 94 -5.92 13.51 18.96
C SER A 94 -7.00 14.13 19.83
#